data_AF-A0A1K0FQR5-F1
#
_entry.id   AF-A0A1K0FQR5-F1
#
_cell.length_a   1.000
_cell.length_b   1.000
_cell.length_c   1.000
_cell.angle_alpha   90.00
_cell.angle_beta   90.00
_cell.angle_gamma   90.00
#
_symmetry.space_group_name_H-M   'P 1'
#
loop_
_entity.id
_entity.type
_entity.pdbx_description
1 polymer ?
#
loop_
_entity_poly.entity_id
_entity_poly.type
_entity_poly.pdbx_seq_one_letter_code
_entity_poly.pdbx_strand_id
1 'polypeptide(L)'
;MGTGVLAATAAPAVAAPAAASSTLALMVHDQTGAEPRMALLTCQPAGGAHPQAAGACTAVATVNGHLGVLDLNPNGACTREYQPVTASALGYWEGRPVRYSETFSNRCEMLRQTGPIFDF
;
A
#
# COMPACT_ATOMS: atom_id res chain seq x y z
N MET A 1 -10.41 1.42 -65.91
CA MET A 1 -10.39 2.14 -64.62
C MET A 1 -10.16 1.11 -63.53
N GLY A 2 -8.91 0.90 -63.12
CA GLY A 2 -8.50 -0.20 -62.22
C GLY A 2 -8.50 0.21 -60.75
N THR A 3 -9.05 -0.63 -59.90
CA THR A 3 -9.13 -0.47 -58.44
C THR A 3 -7.84 -0.99 -57.77
N GLY A 4 -7.08 -0.10 -57.13
CA GLY A 4 -5.90 -0.44 -56.33
C GLY A 4 -6.28 -0.71 -54.87
N VAL A 5 -5.93 -1.88 -54.35
CA VAL A 5 -6.12 -2.26 -52.95
C VAL A 5 -4.87 -1.88 -52.15
N LEU A 6 -5.03 -0.98 -51.17
CA LEU A 6 -3.99 -0.64 -50.19
C LEU A 6 -4.01 -1.68 -49.06
N ALA A 7 -2.93 -2.46 -48.94
CA ALA A 7 -2.70 -3.33 -47.80
C ALA A 7 -2.05 -2.54 -46.66
N ALA A 8 -2.77 -2.40 -45.54
CA ALA A 8 -2.24 -1.84 -44.30
C ALA A 8 -1.49 -2.93 -43.51
N THR A 9 -0.19 -2.75 -43.30
CA THR A 9 0.61 -3.61 -42.43
C THR A 9 0.40 -3.20 -40.97
N ALA A 10 -0.25 -4.07 -40.19
CA ALA A 10 -0.41 -3.88 -38.75
C ALA A 10 0.93 -4.12 -38.05
N ALA A 11 1.43 -3.12 -37.32
CA ALA A 11 2.62 -3.27 -36.47
C ALA A 11 2.31 -4.18 -35.27
N PRO A 12 3.25 -5.03 -34.83
CA PRO A 12 3.06 -5.85 -33.64
C PRO A 12 3.01 -4.95 -32.41
N ALA A 13 1.92 -5.02 -31.66
CA ALA A 13 1.81 -4.40 -30.35
C ALA A 13 2.74 -5.15 -29.38
N VAL A 14 3.81 -4.49 -28.94
CA VAL A 14 4.62 -4.95 -27.82
C VAL A 14 3.78 -4.85 -26.55
N ALA A 15 3.36 -6.00 -26.01
CA ALA A 15 2.73 -6.05 -24.71
C ALA A 15 3.75 -5.58 -23.67
N ALA A 16 3.45 -4.48 -22.98
CA ALA A 16 4.23 -4.07 -21.82
C ALA A 16 4.21 -5.22 -20.78
N PRO A 17 5.34 -5.52 -20.11
CA PRO A 17 5.32 -6.50 -19.04
C PRO A 17 4.22 -6.12 -18.04
N ALA A 18 3.36 -7.07 -17.70
CA ALA A 18 2.34 -6.86 -16.69
C ALA A 18 3.06 -6.37 -15.43
N ALA A 19 2.72 -5.17 -14.96
CA ALA A 19 3.26 -4.66 -13.72
C ALA A 19 3.02 -5.71 -12.64
N ALA A 20 4.07 -6.15 -11.95
CA ALA A 20 3.95 -7.16 -10.91
C ALA A 20 2.96 -6.64 -9.86
N SER A 21 1.80 -7.30 -9.74
CA SER A 21 0.77 -6.92 -8.79
C SER A 21 1.35 -6.94 -7.38
N SER A 22 1.19 -5.84 -6.63
CA SER A 22 1.64 -5.76 -5.24
C SER A 22 0.48 -6.13 -4.32
N THR A 23 0.73 -6.93 -3.31
CA THR A 23 -0.30 -7.37 -2.35
C THR A 23 0.29 -7.41 -0.96
N LEU A 24 -0.35 -6.69 -0.04
CA LEU A 24 0.04 -6.58 1.36
C LEU A 24 -1.16 -6.95 2.25
N ALA A 25 -0.95 -7.89 3.15
CA ALA A 25 -1.82 -8.12 4.29
C ALA A 25 -1.40 -7.16 5.40
N LEU A 26 -2.33 -6.33 5.85
CA LEU A 26 -2.13 -5.28 6.85
C LEU A 26 -2.87 -5.69 8.12
N MET A 27 -2.23 -5.54 9.28
CA MET A 27 -2.86 -5.80 10.57
C MET A 27 -2.54 -4.70 11.57
N VAL A 28 -3.52 -4.34 12.39
CA VAL A 28 -3.36 -3.44 13.53
C VAL A 28 -3.87 -4.13 14.78
N HIS A 29 -2.97 -4.30 15.74
CA HIS A 29 -3.23 -4.89 17.04
C HIS A 29 -3.18 -3.80 18.11
N ASP A 30 -4.25 -3.63 18.88
CA ASP A 30 -4.17 -2.86 20.11
C ASP A 30 -3.77 -3.77 21.29
N GLN A 31 -3.35 -3.18 22.41
CA GLN A 31 -3.02 -3.93 23.62
C GLN A 31 -4.22 -4.14 24.57
N THR A 32 -5.45 -3.93 24.08
CA THR A 32 -6.67 -4.07 24.90
C THR A 32 -7.17 -5.51 24.98
N GLY A 33 -6.58 -6.42 24.20
CA GLY A 33 -7.02 -7.81 24.06
C GLY A 33 -8.15 -8.01 23.06
N ALA A 34 -8.55 -6.95 22.33
CA ALA A 34 -9.49 -7.03 21.23
C ALA A 34 -8.90 -7.81 20.05
N GLU A 35 -9.78 -8.31 19.18
CA GLU A 35 -9.34 -8.95 17.95
C GLU A 35 -8.59 -7.96 17.04
N PRO A 36 -7.50 -8.39 16.39
CA PRO A 36 -6.75 -7.55 15.49
C PRO A 36 -7.59 -7.12 14.29
N ARG A 37 -7.48 -5.85 13.90
CA ARG A 37 -8.06 -5.37 12.65
C ARG A 37 -7.16 -5.76 11.50
N MET A 38 -7.74 -6.21 10.39
CA MET A 38 -6.99 -6.66 9.21
C MET A 38 -7.59 -6.09 7.93
N ALA A 39 -6.73 -5.77 6.96
CA ALA A 39 -7.13 -5.37 5.62
C ALA A 39 -6.17 -5.95 4.58
N LEU A 40 -6.71 -6.36 3.44
CA LEU A 40 -5.91 -6.69 2.26
C LEU A 40 -5.79 -5.45 1.39
N LEU A 41 -4.56 -5.10 1.03
CA LEU A 41 -4.24 -4.03 0.10
C LEU A 41 -3.61 -4.63 -1.16
N THR A 42 -4.27 -4.44 -2.30
CA THR A 42 -3.73 -4.77 -3.62
C THR A 42 -3.42 -3.48 -4.36
N CYS A 43 -2.27 -3.41 -5.02
CA CYS A 43 -1.87 -2.30 -5.89
C CYS A 43 -1.60 -2.79 -7.31
N GLN A 44 -1.96 -1.95 -8.29
CA GLN A 44 -1.93 -2.23 -9.75
C GLN A 44 -2.92 -3.33 -10.21
N PRO A 45 -4.24 -3.07 -10.20
CA PRO A 45 -4.92 -1.84 -9.77
C PRO A 45 -5.12 -1.77 -8.25
N ALA A 46 -5.34 -0.56 -7.72
CA ALA A 46 -5.61 -0.35 -6.30
C ALA A 46 -6.95 -0.98 -5.88
N GLY A 47 -6.96 -1.79 -4.82
CA GLY A 47 -8.17 -2.46 -4.32
C GLY A 47 -7.91 -3.34 -3.10
N GLY A 48 -8.82 -4.29 -2.87
CA GLY A 48 -8.84 -5.14 -1.68
C GLY A 48 -9.85 -4.65 -0.65
N ALA A 49 -9.74 -5.15 0.58
CA ALA A 49 -10.62 -4.79 1.68
C ALA A 49 -10.25 -3.46 2.35
N HIS A 50 -9.13 -2.85 1.97
CA HIS A 50 -8.67 -1.58 2.53
C HIS A 50 -9.57 -0.41 2.07
N PRO A 51 -10.20 0.36 3.00
CA PRO A 51 -11.18 1.39 2.68
C PRO A 51 -10.60 2.53 1.82
N GLN A 52 -9.31 2.82 1.97
CA GLN A 52 -8.59 3.86 1.22
C GLN A 52 -7.48 3.29 0.33
N ALA A 53 -7.73 2.18 -0.38
CA ALA A 53 -6.71 1.44 -1.12
C ALA A 53 -5.83 2.31 -2.04
N ALA A 54 -6.40 3.26 -2.78
CA ALA A 54 -5.63 4.13 -3.67
C ALA A 54 -4.64 5.04 -2.91
N GLY A 55 -5.07 5.60 -1.77
CA GLY A 55 -4.22 6.43 -0.92
C GLY A 55 -3.11 5.62 -0.26
N ALA A 56 -3.45 4.43 0.26
CA ALA A 56 -2.49 3.50 0.83
C ALA A 56 -1.44 3.05 -0.19
N CYS A 57 -1.85 2.66 -1.41
CA CYS A 57 -0.91 2.31 -2.48
C CYS A 57 0.04 3.47 -2.85
N THR A 58 -0.48 4.70 -2.89
CA THR A 58 0.35 5.89 -3.14
C THR A 58 1.40 6.07 -2.04
N ALA A 59 0.99 5.93 -0.77
CA ALA A 59 1.89 6.03 0.38
C ALA A 59 2.95 4.92 0.42
N VAL A 60 2.61 3.68 0.06
CA VAL A 60 3.60 2.59 -0.04
C VAL A 60 4.60 2.86 -1.17
N ALA A 61 4.14 3.44 -2.28
CA ALA A 61 4.98 3.75 -3.43
C ALA A 61 6.03 4.82 -3.16
N THR A 62 5.78 5.81 -2.27
CA THR A 62 6.77 6.85 -1.94
C THR A 62 8.06 6.29 -1.32
N VAL A 63 7.94 5.14 -0.66
CA VAL A 63 9.06 4.41 -0.03
C VAL A 63 9.41 3.11 -0.77
N ASN A 64 8.85 2.88 -1.96
CA ASN A 64 9.07 1.66 -2.75
C ASN A 64 8.83 0.35 -1.95
N GLY A 65 7.84 0.34 -1.05
CA GLY A 65 7.55 -0.81 -0.19
C GLY A 65 8.40 -0.92 1.08
N HIS A 66 9.37 -0.04 1.31
CA HIS A 66 10.19 0.00 2.53
C HIS A 66 9.48 0.77 3.66
N LEU A 67 8.47 0.14 4.28
CA LEU A 67 7.62 0.82 5.26
C LEU A 67 8.36 1.34 6.51
N GLY A 68 9.51 0.75 6.87
CA GLY A 68 10.29 1.16 8.05
C GLY A 68 10.95 2.55 7.95
N VAL A 69 10.90 3.20 6.80
CA VAL A 69 11.39 4.59 6.63
C VAL A 69 10.26 5.59 6.44
N LEU A 70 9.01 5.19 6.67
CA LEU A 70 7.86 6.08 6.58
C LEU A 70 7.90 7.13 7.68
N ASP A 71 7.69 8.38 7.26
CA ASP A 71 7.28 9.49 8.12
C ASP A 71 6.50 10.49 7.26
N LEU A 72 5.20 10.21 7.08
CA LEU A 72 4.37 10.97 6.13
C LEU A 72 3.95 12.35 6.65
N ASN A 73 4.00 12.57 7.97
CA ASN A 73 3.64 13.85 8.57
C ASN A 73 4.57 14.19 9.76
N PRO A 74 5.86 14.51 9.51
CA PRO A 74 6.85 14.76 10.57
C PRO A 74 6.46 15.91 11.52
N ASN A 75 5.63 16.85 11.06
CA ASN A 75 5.20 18.01 11.84
C ASN A 75 3.83 17.81 12.50
N GLY A 76 3.23 16.63 12.39
CA GLY A 76 1.93 16.32 12.98
C GLY A 76 2.00 16.25 14.50
N ALA A 77 1.10 16.95 15.17
CA ALA A 77 1.00 16.91 16.63
C ALA A 77 0.12 15.75 17.07
N CYS A 78 0.62 14.97 18.03
CA CYS A 78 -0.14 13.94 18.73
C CYS A 78 -0.15 14.20 20.23
N THR A 79 -1.21 13.72 20.86
CA THR A 79 -1.34 13.70 22.31
C THR A 79 -0.37 12.68 22.91
N ARG A 80 -0.04 12.85 24.20
CA ARG A 80 1.00 12.07 24.89
C ARG A 80 0.47 10.87 25.66
N GLU A 81 -0.79 10.48 25.46
CA GLU A 81 -1.32 9.25 26.06
C GLU A 81 -0.56 8.04 25.54
N TYR A 82 -0.37 7.07 26.44
CA TYR A 82 0.23 5.80 26.11
C TYR A 82 -0.88 4.75 26.00
N GLN A 83 -1.23 4.43 24.76
CA GLN A 83 -2.21 3.41 24.37
C GLN A 83 -1.63 2.65 23.17
N PRO A 84 -0.61 1.82 23.39
CA PRO A 84 0.22 1.31 22.32
C PRO A 84 -0.58 0.48 21.31
N VAL A 85 -0.21 0.64 20.03
CA VAL A 85 -0.76 -0.12 18.91
C VAL A 85 0.39 -0.67 18.07
N THR A 86 0.26 -1.90 17.60
CA THR A 86 1.25 -2.54 16.73
C THR A 86 0.67 -2.66 15.32
N ALA A 87 1.30 -2.00 14.36
CA ALA A 87 0.98 -2.15 12.95
C ALA A 87 1.93 -3.16 12.32
N SER A 88 1.43 -3.99 11.42
CA SER A 88 2.26 -4.93 10.67
C SER A 88 1.79 -5.10 9.23
N ALA A 89 2.74 -5.31 8.33
CA ALA A 89 2.48 -5.59 6.92
C ALA A 89 3.32 -6.77 6.45
N LEU A 90 2.67 -7.68 5.72
CA LEU A 90 3.30 -8.86 5.13
C LEU A 90 2.82 -9.03 3.69
N GLY A 91 3.74 -9.33 2.77
CA GLY A 91 3.38 -9.64 1.39
C GLY A 91 4.48 -9.28 0.42
N TYR A 92 4.10 -8.75 -0.74
CA TYR A 92 5.01 -8.39 -1.82
C TYR A 92 4.71 -7.01 -2.39
N TRP A 93 5.77 -6.26 -2.65
CA TRP A 93 5.73 -5.01 -3.41
C TRP A 93 6.59 -5.17 -4.66
N GLU A 94 5.97 -5.21 -5.84
CA GLU A 94 6.62 -5.39 -7.14
C GLU A 94 7.57 -6.61 -7.17
N GLY A 95 7.13 -7.73 -6.58
CA GLY A 95 7.91 -8.97 -6.47
C GLY A 95 8.96 -9.00 -5.35
N ARG A 96 9.18 -7.89 -4.63
CA ARG A 96 10.06 -7.85 -3.44
C ARG A 96 9.26 -8.17 -2.17
N PRO A 97 9.75 -9.06 -1.29
CA PRO A 97 9.06 -9.35 -0.04
C PRO A 97 9.02 -8.12 0.87
N VAL A 98 7.85 -7.85 1.43
CA VAL A 98 7.64 -6.83 2.47
C VAL A 98 7.36 -7.53 3.77
N ARG A 99 8.13 -7.18 4.80
CA ARG A 99 7.89 -7.56 6.19
C ARG A 99 8.14 -6.35 7.06
N TYR A 100 7.10 -5.89 7.73
CA TYR A 100 7.13 -4.71 8.57
C TYR A 100 6.31 -4.99 9.84
N SER A 101 6.83 -4.53 10.97
CA SER A 101 6.11 -4.51 12.23
C SER A 101 6.68 -3.40 13.10
N GLU A 102 5.83 -2.54 13.63
CA GLU A 102 6.23 -1.43 14.49
C GLU A 102 5.15 -1.19 15.54
N THR A 103 5.59 -0.91 16.77
CA THR A 103 4.70 -0.53 17.87
C THR A 103 4.81 0.97 18.11
N PHE A 104 3.68 1.65 18.03
CA PHE A 104 3.54 3.08 18.26
C PHE A 104 2.98 3.34 19.64
N SER A 105 3.34 4.48 20.24
CA SER A 105 2.86 4.87 21.58
C SER A 105 1.35 5.04 21.66
N ASN A 106 0.72 5.45 20.55
CA ASN A 106 -0.73 5.55 20.40
C ASN A 106 -1.14 5.53 18.91
N ARG A 107 -2.46 5.48 18.65
CA ARG A 107 -3.01 5.49 17.27
C ARG A 107 -2.67 6.76 16.50
N CYS A 108 -2.60 7.92 17.17
CA CYS A 108 -2.24 9.17 16.50
C CYS A 108 -0.81 9.09 15.92
N GLU A 109 0.15 8.63 16.72
CA GLU A 109 1.55 8.44 16.31
C GLU A 109 1.66 7.50 15.11
N MET A 110 0.94 6.36 15.15
CA MET A 110 0.85 5.42 14.02
C MET A 110 0.38 6.14 12.75
N LEU A 111 -0.77 6.83 12.81
CA LEU A 111 -1.32 7.51 11.65
C LEU A 111 -0.49 8.70 11.17
N ARG A 112 0.18 9.42 12.07
CA ARG A 112 1.10 10.50 11.70
C ARG A 112 2.22 9.97 10.82
N GLN A 113 2.82 8.84 11.22
CA GLN A 113 3.98 8.28 10.55
C GLN A 113 3.59 7.50 9.28
N THR A 114 2.52 6.70 9.33
CA THR A 114 2.16 5.77 8.24
C THR A 114 1.01 6.25 7.36
N GLY A 115 0.28 7.29 7.78
CA GLY A 115 -0.87 7.85 7.08
C GLY A 115 -1.90 6.78 6.70
N PRO A 116 -2.35 6.74 5.43
CA PRO A 116 -3.48 5.93 5.00
C PRO A 116 -3.21 4.42 5.00
N ILE A 117 -1.98 3.96 5.22
CA ILE A 117 -1.63 2.53 5.12
C ILE A 117 -2.28 1.70 6.23
N PHE A 118 -2.45 2.28 7.43
CA PHE A 118 -3.03 1.61 8.59
C PHE A 118 -4.30 2.30 9.11
N ASP A 119 -4.95 3.10 8.27
CA ASP A 119 -6.21 3.78 8.60
C ASP A 119 -7.43 2.96 8.15
N PHE A 120 -7.69 1.89 8.88
CA PHE A 120 -8.85 0.99 8.73
C PHE A 120 -9.24 0.40 10.09
#